data_AF-B9S0Z8-F1
#
_entry.id   AF-B9S0Z8-F1
#
_cell.length_a   1.000
_cell.length_b   1.000
_cell.length_c   1.000
_cell.angle_alpha   90.00
_cell.angle_beta   90.00
_cell.angle_gamma   90.00
#
_symmetry.space_group_name_H-M   'P 1'
#
loop_
_entity.id
_entity.type
_entity.pdbx_description
1 polymer ?
#
loop_
_entity_poly.entity_id
_entity_poly.type
_entity_poly.pdbx_seq_one_letter_code
_entity_poly.pdbx_strand_id
1 'polypeptide(L)'
;MNKQLRIWNSSVAVDLSLALHCFSSIKHFKKQHRGHLISQQGIIIVFKKALYAFITEHKKMQRVRLSSQQAPVHKLGDSQMTLSPKFRLAVVQSSLLSSSSESELALQGEPFIPGLPDDVALNCLLRLPVQSHASCRAVCKRWHLLLGNKERFFTRRKELGFNDPWLYVFAFRKCTGKIQWQVLDLTHFLWHTIPAMPCKDKVCPHGFRCASIPLDGTLFVCGGMVSDVDCPLDLVLKYEMQKNRWTVMNQMIAARSFFASAAINGMIYVAGGNSTDLFELDSAEVFDPVKGNWQSIASMGTNMASYDAAVLDGKLLVTEGWLWPFYVSPRGQVYDPRTDRWENMAVGLREGWTGSSVVVYGRLFVVSELERMKLKVYDMDNDSWETIEGPPLPEQICKPFAVNACDCKIYVVGRNLHVAVGHITKLKQNTTCGKRWSFSVTWHVVDPPDIFSDLTPSSSQVLFA
;
A
#
# COMPACT_ATOMS: atom_id res chain seq x y z
N MET A 1 -48.20 -36.23 -3.43
CA MET A 1 -47.65 -36.92 -2.25
C MET A 1 -46.16 -36.63 -2.17
N ASN A 2 -45.75 -35.94 -1.09
CA ASN A 2 -44.45 -35.83 -0.39
C ASN A 2 -43.11 -35.84 -1.19
N LYS A 3 -42.28 -34.78 -1.19
CA LYS A 3 -41.48 -34.09 -0.13
C LYS A 3 -40.16 -34.80 0.31
N GLN A 4 -39.08 -33.98 0.26
CA GLN A 4 -37.74 -34.04 0.92
C GLN A 4 -36.67 -34.94 0.24
N LEU A 5 -35.46 -34.48 -0.11
CA LEU A 5 -34.38 -33.96 0.76
C LEU A 5 -33.18 -33.33 -0.03
N ARG A 6 -32.70 -32.16 0.44
CA ARG A 6 -31.30 -31.61 0.59
C ARG A 6 -30.29 -31.71 -0.57
N ILE A 7 -29.86 -30.58 -1.18
CA ILE A 7 -28.71 -29.71 -0.81
C ILE A 7 -27.40 -30.50 -0.61
N TRP A 8 -26.41 -30.28 -1.49
CA TRP A 8 -24.98 -30.08 -1.18
C TRP A 8 -24.17 -29.61 -2.42
N ASN A 9 -23.54 -28.44 -2.25
CA ASN A 9 -22.23 -27.94 -2.70
C ASN A 9 -21.82 -27.89 -4.19
N SER A 10 -21.97 -26.68 -4.73
CA SER A 10 -21.13 -26.06 -5.75
C SER A 10 -19.72 -25.77 -5.20
N SER A 11 -18.76 -26.67 -5.40
CA SER A 11 -17.35 -26.40 -5.06
C SER A 11 -16.33 -27.09 -6.00
N VAL A 12 -16.68 -27.27 -7.29
CA VAL A 12 -15.79 -27.92 -8.28
C VAL A 12 -15.61 -27.07 -9.56
N ALA A 13 -15.99 -25.80 -9.54
CA ALA A 13 -15.86 -24.91 -10.71
C ALA A 13 -14.61 -24.00 -10.70
N VAL A 14 -13.66 -24.21 -9.77
CA VAL A 14 -12.58 -23.22 -9.52
C VAL A 14 -11.22 -23.60 -10.16
N ASP A 15 -10.98 -24.84 -10.58
CA ASP A 15 -9.62 -25.28 -10.97
C ASP A 15 -9.31 -25.37 -12.48
N LEU A 16 -10.05 -24.66 -13.34
CA LEU A 16 -9.78 -24.64 -14.79
C LEU A 16 -9.15 -23.35 -15.33
N SER A 17 -9.00 -22.29 -14.53
CA SER A 17 -8.49 -20.99 -15.01
C SER A 17 -6.95 -20.85 -14.97
N LEU A 18 -6.28 -21.52 -14.01
CA LEU A 18 -4.81 -21.54 -13.95
C LEU A 18 -4.17 -22.35 -15.10
N ALA A 19 -4.87 -23.36 -15.62
CA ALA A 19 -4.42 -24.14 -16.78
C ALA A 19 -4.47 -23.34 -18.10
N LEU A 20 -5.41 -22.41 -18.24
CA LEU A 20 -5.55 -21.57 -19.44
C LEU A 20 -4.46 -20.49 -19.54
N HIS A 21 -3.92 -20.03 -18.41
CA HIS A 21 -2.83 -19.07 -18.37
C HIS A 21 -1.48 -19.67 -18.81
N CYS A 22 -1.22 -20.96 -18.55
CA CYS A 22 -0.05 -21.65 -19.13
C CYS A 22 -0.19 -21.91 -20.64
N PHE A 23 -1.42 -22.12 -21.15
CA PHE A 23 -1.67 -22.30 -22.59
C PHE A 23 -1.46 -21.01 -23.41
N SER A 24 -1.72 -19.85 -22.81
CA SER A 24 -1.47 -18.52 -23.42
C SER A 24 0.03 -18.27 -23.64
N SER A 25 0.89 -18.59 -22.65
CA SER A 25 2.34 -18.43 -22.77
C SER A 25 3.00 -19.42 -23.73
N ILE A 26 2.44 -20.63 -23.92
CA ILE A 26 2.95 -21.61 -24.89
C ILE A 26 2.61 -21.22 -26.34
N LYS A 27 1.48 -20.55 -26.59
CA LYS A 27 1.17 -20.00 -27.91
C LYS A 27 2.13 -18.87 -28.31
N HIS A 28 2.62 -18.10 -27.35
CA HIS A 28 3.61 -17.04 -27.62
C HIS A 28 5.03 -17.58 -27.87
N PHE A 29 5.41 -18.66 -27.20
CA PHE A 29 6.71 -19.32 -27.44
C PHE A 29 6.77 -20.03 -28.81
N LYS A 30 5.62 -20.39 -29.40
CA LYS A 30 5.53 -21.05 -30.72
C LYS A 30 5.64 -20.11 -31.94
N LYS A 31 5.69 -18.79 -31.75
CA LYS A 31 5.80 -17.85 -32.87
C LYS A 31 7.24 -17.48 -33.24
N GLN A 32 8.25 -17.98 -32.51
CA GLN A 32 9.65 -17.54 -32.69
C GLN A 32 10.69 -18.64 -32.99
N HIS A 33 10.35 -19.93 -32.95
CA HIS A 33 11.25 -20.99 -33.39
C HIS A 33 10.52 -22.09 -34.19
N ARG A 34 10.66 -22.04 -35.52
CA ARG A 34 10.35 -23.17 -36.41
C ARG A 34 11.56 -24.11 -36.42
N GLY A 35 11.39 -25.32 -35.92
CA GLY A 35 12.33 -26.41 -36.16
C GLY A 35 12.33 -27.47 -35.07
N HIS A 36 11.95 -28.68 -35.47
CA HIS A 36 12.03 -29.97 -34.79
C HIS A 36 10.81 -30.44 -33.98
N LEU A 37 10.18 -31.49 -34.55
CA LEU A 37 9.19 -32.36 -33.95
C LEU A 37 9.84 -33.13 -32.78
N ILE A 38 9.31 -32.94 -31.58
CA ILE A 38 9.39 -33.95 -30.50
C ILE A 38 7.95 -34.36 -30.18
N SER A 39 7.72 -35.67 -30.16
CA SER A 39 6.40 -36.30 -30.17
C SER A 39 5.57 -35.95 -28.93
N GLN A 40 4.28 -35.66 -29.17
CA GLN A 40 3.27 -35.25 -28.17
C GLN A 40 2.96 -36.31 -27.10
N GLN A 41 3.61 -37.47 -27.08
CA GLN A 41 3.32 -38.57 -26.15
C GLN A 41 4.23 -38.59 -24.90
N GLY A 42 5.39 -37.91 -24.91
CA GLY A 42 6.29 -37.88 -23.74
C GLY A 42 5.82 -36.98 -22.59
N ILE A 43 5.23 -35.83 -22.91
CA ILE A 43 4.84 -34.81 -21.91
C ILE A 43 3.57 -35.22 -21.13
N ILE A 44 2.66 -35.95 -21.78
CA ILE A 44 1.43 -36.47 -21.15
C ILE A 44 1.74 -37.57 -20.12
N ILE A 45 2.83 -38.35 -20.31
CA ILE A 45 3.23 -39.43 -19.40
C ILE A 45 3.91 -38.86 -18.15
N VAL A 46 4.70 -37.80 -18.28
CA VAL A 46 5.34 -37.11 -17.14
C VAL A 46 4.28 -36.40 -16.26
N PHE A 47 3.29 -35.74 -16.88
CA PHE A 47 2.21 -35.09 -16.15
C PHE A 47 1.22 -36.08 -15.51
N LYS A 48 0.91 -37.21 -16.16
CA LYS A 48 0.11 -38.27 -15.53
C LYS A 48 0.81 -38.91 -14.32
N LYS A 49 2.14 -39.08 -14.35
CA LYS A 49 2.90 -39.61 -13.20
C LYS A 49 2.96 -38.62 -12.03
N ALA A 50 3.09 -37.32 -12.30
CA ALA A 50 3.09 -36.29 -11.25
C ALA A 50 1.71 -36.12 -10.59
N LEU A 51 0.63 -36.15 -11.38
CA LEU A 51 -0.75 -36.05 -10.86
C LEU A 51 -1.16 -37.30 -10.07
N TYR A 52 -0.70 -38.49 -10.48
CA TYR A 52 -0.97 -39.74 -9.75
C TYR A 52 -0.19 -39.81 -8.42
N ALA A 53 1.05 -39.30 -8.36
CA ALA A 53 1.82 -39.21 -7.11
C ALA A 53 1.16 -38.28 -6.08
N PHE A 54 0.64 -37.13 -6.54
CA PHE A 54 -0.05 -36.14 -5.69
C PHE A 54 -1.39 -36.66 -5.13
N ILE A 55 -2.14 -37.44 -5.93
CA ILE A 55 -3.41 -38.04 -5.50
C ILE A 55 -3.18 -39.24 -4.54
N THR A 56 -2.03 -39.93 -4.65
CA THR A 56 -1.76 -41.12 -3.81
C THR A 56 -1.28 -40.74 -2.40
N GLU A 57 -0.63 -39.59 -2.20
CA GLU A 57 -0.27 -39.10 -0.85
C GLU A 57 -1.48 -38.62 -0.03
N HIS A 58 -2.53 -38.11 -0.67
CA HIS A 58 -3.76 -37.71 0.02
C HIS A 58 -4.67 -38.87 0.47
N LYS A 59 -4.26 -40.13 0.25
CA LYS A 59 -5.02 -41.33 0.66
C LYS A 59 -4.28 -42.27 1.62
N LYS A 60 -3.27 -41.79 2.34
CA LYS A 60 -2.57 -42.58 3.37
C LYS A 60 -2.38 -41.82 4.69
N MET A 61 -3.47 -41.54 5.39
CA MET A 61 -3.46 -41.46 6.85
C MET A 61 -4.44 -42.49 7.40
N GLN A 62 -3.92 -43.69 7.71
CA GLN A 62 -4.62 -44.71 8.47
C GLN A 62 -4.52 -44.40 9.96
N ARG A 63 -5.65 -44.60 10.64
CA ARG A 63 -5.87 -44.59 12.09
C ARG A 63 -4.73 -45.25 12.87
N VAL A 64 -4.29 -44.59 13.94
CA VAL A 64 -3.63 -45.25 15.07
C VAL A 64 -4.54 -45.12 16.29
N ARG A 65 -4.81 -46.27 16.92
CA ARG A 65 -5.72 -46.47 18.05
C ARG A 65 -5.12 -45.96 19.37
N LEU A 66 -6.00 -45.51 20.26
CA LEU A 66 -5.76 -45.34 21.69
C LEU A 66 -5.31 -46.64 22.37
N SER A 67 -4.41 -46.52 23.34
CA SER A 67 -4.23 -47.49 24.43
C SER A 67 -3.92 -46.74 25.73
N SER A 68 -4.77 -47.00 26.72
CA SER A 68 -4.72 -46.56 28.11
C SER A 68 -3.86 -47.52 28.94
N GLN A 69 -2.92 -47.02 29.74
CA GLN A 69 -2.52 -47.66 31.02
C GLN A 69 -2.12 -46.60 32.06
N GLN A 70 -2.57 -46.85 33.29
CA GLN A 70 -2.51 -46.02 34.48
C GLN A 70 -1.23 -46.26 35.31
N ALA A 71 -0.70 -45.17 35.89
CA ALA A 71 -0.13 -45.02 37.26
C ALA A 71 1.17 -45.80 37.65
N PRO A 72 1.94 -45.37 38.70
CA PRO A 72 1.57 -44.45 39.78
C PRO A 72 2.56 -43.31 40.13
N VAL A 73 2.00 -42.41 40.95
CA VAL A 73 2.59 -41.26 41.63
C VAL A 73 3.52 -41.72 42.77
N HIS A 74 4.69 -41.09 42.88
CA HIS A 74 5.43 -41.01 44.16
C HIS A 74 5.68 -39.55 44.53
N LYS A 75 5.14 -39.16 45.69
CA LYS A 75 5.47 -37.94 46.45
C LYS A 75 6.65 -38.23 47.38
N LEU A 76 7.62 -37.33 47.37
CA LEU A 76 8.59 -36.97 48.42
C LEU A 76 9.34 -35.77 47.83
N GLY A 77 9.51 -34.60 48.42
CA GLY A 77 9.57 -34.17 49.82
C GLY A 77 10.56 -32.99 49.79
N ASP A 78 10.24 -31.90 50.46
CA ASP A 78 10.88 -30.59 50.35
C ASP A 78 12.41 -30.57 50.51
N SER A 79 13.08 -29.72 49.72
CA SER A 79 14.23 -28.95 50.21
C SER A 79 14.49 -27.73 49.33
N GLN A 80 14.56 -26.58 50.00
CA GLN A 80 14.81 -25.24 49.51
C GLN A 80 15.99 -25.16 48.52
N MET A 81 15.77 -24.50 47.37
CA MET A 81 16.82 -23.75 46.69
C MET A 81 16.22 -22.64 45.83
N THR A 82 16.12 -21.45 46.42
CA THR A 82 15.90 -20.19 45.71
C THR A 82 17.16 -19.82 44.93
N LEU A 83 17.17 -20.02 43.61
CA LEU A 83 18.15 -19.41 42.72
C LEU A 83 17.53 -18.17 42.07
N SER A 84 17.58 -17.06 42.78
CA SER A 84 17.40 -15.73 42.19
C SER A 84 18.65 -15.40 41.37
N PRO A 85 18.55 -15.07 40.07
CA PRO A 85 19.67 -14.48 39.37
C PRO A 85 19.86 -13.05 39.91
N LYS A 86 20.92 -12.84 40.70
CA LYS A 86 21.40 -11.51 41.09
C LYS A 86 21.96 -10.81 39.84
N PHE A 87 21.11 -10.13 39.09
CA PHE A 87 21.58 -9.09 38.19
C PHE A 87 22.04 -7.90 39.06
N ARG A 88 23.35 -7.71 39.16
CA ARG A 88 23.89 -6.40 39.54
C ARG A 88 23.50 -5.43 38.42
N LEU A 89 22.53 -4.57 38.70
CA LEU A 89 22.35 -3.32 37.97
C LEU A 89 23.65 -2.53 38.16
N ALA A 90 24.53 -2.60 37.16
CA ALA A 90 25.46 -1.50 36.95
C ALA A 90 24.58 -0.28 36.67
N VAL A 91 24.51 0.62 37.64
CA VAL A 91 24.05 1.99 37.41
C VAL A 91 25.03 2.57 36.40
N VAL A 92 24.72 2.40 35.12
CA VAL A 92 25.23 3.28 34.09
C VAL A 92 24.51 4.59 34.37
N GLN A 93 25.17 5.48 35.10
CA GLN A 93 24.80 6.88 35.09
C GLN A 93 24.68 7.28 33.63
N SER A 94 23.45 7.60 33.21
CA SER A 94 23.16 8.08 31.88
C SER A 94 23.82 9.45 31.70
N SER A 95 25.06 9.47 31.24
CA SER A 95 25.73 10.66 30.73
C SER A 95 25.34 10.94 29.28
N LEU A 96 24.11 10.62 28.87
CA LEU A 96 23.60 10.87 27.51
C LEU A 96 22.87 12.21 27.38
N LEU A 97 22.90 13.04 28.42
CA LEU A 97 22.70 14.47 28.25
C LEU A 97 24.05 15.08 27.87
N SER A 98 24.07 15.75 26.71
CA SER A 98 24.98 16.85 26.32
C SER A 98 26.22 16.65 25.43
N SER A 99 26.47 15.51 24.77
CA SER A 99 27.55 15.49 23.75
C SER A 99 27.19 16.29 22.47
N SER A 100 25.90 16.33 22.10
CA SER A 100 25.40 17.10 20.97
C SER A 100 25.30 18.60 21.27
N SER A 101 24.90 18.95 22.50
CA SER A 101 24.70 20.33 22.92
C SER A 101 26.01 21.09 23.12
N GLU A 102 27.05 20.43 23.66
CA GLU A 102 28.40 21.05 23.77
C GLU A 102 29.06 21.23 22.39
N SER A 103 28.86 20.28 21.46
CA SER A 103 29.35 20.39 20.08
C SER A 103 28.63 21.49 19.28
N GLU A 104 27.35 21.77 19.56
CA GLU A 104 26.58 22.84 18.90
C GLU A 104 27.01 24.24 19.34
N LEU A 105 27.27 24.43 20.64
CA LEU A 105 27.75 25.69 21.17
C LEU A 105 29.17 26.00 20.69
N ALA A 106 30.02 24.99 20.51
CA ALA A 106 31.37 25.15 19.96
C ALA A 106 31.39 25.60 18.49
N LEU A 107 30.32 25.32 17.72
CA LEU A 107 30.22 25.60 16.29
C LEU A 107 29.42 26.87 15.97
N GLN A 108 28.92 27.60 16.98
CA GLN A 108 28.08 28.79 16.81
C GLN A 108 28.79 29.98 16.12
N GLY A 109 30.10 29.93 15.91
CA GLY A 109 30.88 30.98 15.25
C GLY A 109 31.47 30.65 13.88
N GLU A 110 31.43 29.39 13.43
CA GLU A 110 31.97 29.02 12.10
C GLU A 110 30.85 29.12 11.05
N PRO A 111 31.01 29.84 9.93
CA PRO A 111 29.95 29.97 8.92
C PRO A 111 29.65 28.62 8.24
N PHE A 112 28.38 28.40 7.85
CA PHE A 112 27.99 27.18 7.13
C PHE A 112 28.70 27.08 5.78
N ILE A 113 28.77 28.19 5.06
CA ILE A 113 29.48 28.34 3.79
C ILE A 113 30.28 29.64 3.89
N PRO A 114 31.62 29.60 3.77
CA PRO A 114 32.43 30.80 3.80
C PRO A 114 31.97 31.82 2.75
N GLY A 115 31.75 33.07 3.17
CA GLY A 115 31.29 34.16 2.30
C GLY A 115 29.77 34.26 2.11
N LEU A 116 28.97 33.38 2.71
CA LEU A 116 27.51 33.49 2.73
C LEU A 116 27.00 33.76 4.16
N PRO A 117 25.94 34.59 4.30
CA PRO A 117 25.16 34.66 5.53
C PRO A 117 24.62 33.27 5.92
N ASP A 118 24.61 32.99 7.22
CA ASP A 118 24.31 31.67 7.77
C ASP A 118 22.87 31.22 7.48
N ASP A 119 21.93 32.15 7.41
CA ASP A 119 20.53 31.94 7.03
C ASP A 119 20.40 31.53 5.56
N VAL A 120 21.09 32.23 4.65
CA VAL A 120 21.13 31.89 3.22
C VAL A 120 21.79 30.54 3.00
N ALA A 121 22.94 30.32 3.66
CA ALA A 121 23.66 29.06 3.59
C ALA A 121 22.79 27.89 4.10
N LEU A 122 22.12 28.05 5.23
CA LEU A 122 21.18 27.07 5.76
C LEU A 122 20.03 26.81 4.76
N ASN A 123 19.46 27.86 4.18
CA ASN A 123 18.39 27.74 3.18
C ASN A 123 18.86 26.94 1.96
N CYS A 124 20.08 27.14 1.47
CA CYS A 124 20.69 26.33 0.41
C CYS A 124 20.86 24.86 0.82
N LEU A 125 21.41 24.61 2.02
CA LEU A 125 21.65 23.25 2.52
C LEU A 125 20.36 22.45 2.70
N LEU A 126 19.28 23.10 3.12
CA LEU A 126 17.99 22.45 3.32
C LEU A 126 17.30 22.04 2.01
N ARG A 127 17.76 22.53 0.84
CA ARG A 127 17.30 22.07 -0.48
C ARG A 127 18.10 20.90 -1.06
N LEU A 128 19.17 20.47 -0.37
CA LEU A 128 19.98 19.36 -0.87
C LEU A 128 19.15 18.05 -0.89
N PRO A 129 19.12 17.34 -2.03
CA PRO A 129 18.46 16.05 -2.12
C PRO A 129 19.02 15.05 -1.10
N VAL A 130 18.17 14.20 -0.53
CA VAL A 130 18.59 13.22 0.51
C VAL A 130 19.71 12.30 0.04
N GLN A 131 19.74 11.96 -1.25
CA GLN A 131 20.81 11.14 -1.82
C GLN A 131 22.21 11.77 -1.67
N SER A 132 22.32 13.10 -1.74
CA SER A 132 23.62 13.78 -1.67
C SER A 132 24.11 13.99 -0.24
N HIS A 133 23.24 13.78 0.77
CA HIS A 133 23.58 13.99 2.19
C HIS A 133 24.83 13.21 2.58
N ALA A 134 24.97 11.95 2.13
CA ALA A 134 26.12 11.12 2.48
C ALA A 134 27.46 11.78 2.10
N SER A 135 27.56 12.32 0.88
CA SER A 135 28.76 13.02 0.38
C SER A 135 28.91 14.41 1.00
N CYS A 136 27.82 15.16 1.14
CA CYS A 136 27.83 16.51 1.69
C CYS A 136 28.23 16.55 3.18
N ARG A 137 27.96 15.49 3.95
CA ARG A 137 28.41 15.37 5.35
C ARG A 137 29.94 15.38 5.52
N ALA A 138 30.70 15.13 4.45
CA ALA A 138 32.16 15.14 4.51
C ALA A 138 32.77 16.56 4.41
N VAL A 139 31.97 17.58 4.08
CA VAL A 139 32.47 18.95 3.82
C VAL A 139 32.97 19.63 5.08
N CYS A 140 32.15 19.70 6.13
CA CYS A 140 32.53 20.26 7.43
C CYS A 140 31.66 19.70 8.57
N LYS A 141 32.06 19.96 9.82
CA LYS A 141 31.35 19.47 11.02
C LYS A 141 29.90 19.97 11.08
N ARG A 142 29.62 21.22 10.71
CA ARG A 142 28.24 21.76 10.70
C ARG A 142 27.35 21.05 9.68
N TRP A 143 27.85 20.79 8.48
CA TRP A 143 27.11 20.01 7.47
C TRP A 143 26.90 18.57 7.93
N HIS A 144 27.92 17.97 8.56
CA HIS A 144 27.82 16.64 9.14
C HIS A 144 26.68 16.55 10.17
N LEU A 145 26.58 17.52 11.09
CA LEU A 145 25.54 17.56 12.12
C LEU A 145 24.14 17.83 11.53
N LEU A 146 24.03 18.75 10.57
CA LEU A 146 22.75 19.09 9.94
C LEU A 146 22.20 17.95 9.09
N LEU A 147 23.03 17.39 8.20
CA LEU A 147 22.63 16.35 7.23
C LEU A 147 22.76 14.93 7.79
N GLY A 148 23.47 14.75 8.90
CA GLY A 148 23.67 13.46 9.56
C GLY A 148 22.46 12.99 10.35
N ASN A 149 21.64 13.92 10.84
CA ASN A 149 20.39 13.62 11.54
C ASN A 149 19.20 14.07 10.69
N LYS A 150 18.50 13.09 10.09
CA LYS A 150 17.32 13.35 9.27
C LYS A 150 16.21 14.08 10.03
N GLU A 151 16.02 13.79 11.32
CA GLU A 151 14.99 14.46 12.12
C GLU A 151 15.27 15.95 12.25
N ARG A 152 16.53 16.30 12.52
CA ARG A 152 16.97 17.69 12.54
C ARG A 152 16.75 18.38 11.19
N PHE A 153 17.16 17.73 10.10
CA PHE A 153 17.01 18.27 8.75
C PHE A 153 15.56 18.57 8.39
N PHE A 154 14.65 17.62 8.61
CA PHE A 154 13.23 17.80 8.27
C PHE A 154 12.54 18.79 9.21
N THR A 155 12.89 18.80 10.50
CA THR A 155 12.37 19.79 11.45
C THR A 155 12.72 21.22 11.00
N ARG A 156 13.97 21.46 10.57
CA ARG A 156 14.40 22.76 10.05
C ARG A 156 13.71 23.14 8.73
N ARG A 157 13.46 22.16 7.85
CA ARG A 157 12.67 22.39 6.64
C ARG A 157 11.23 22.81 6.98
N LYS A 158 10.59 22.14 7.93
CA LYS A 158 9.25 22.49 8.40
C LYS A 158 9.20 23.89 9.00
N GLU A 159 10.17 24.26 9.84
CA GLU A 159 10.28 25.61 10.44
C GLU A 159 10.39 26.73 9.40
N LEU A 160 11.07 26.46 8.28
CA LEU A 160 11.24 27.41 7.17
C LEU A 160 10.15 27.31 6.08
N GLY A 161 9.11 26.50 6.30
CA GLY A 161 7.96 26.40 5.41
C GLY A 161 8.21 25.68 4.09
N PHE A 162 9.22 24.80 4.02
CA PHE A 162 9.40 23.91 2.87
C PHE A 162 8.24 22.91 2.79
N ASN A 163 7.77 22.63 1.57
CA ASN A 163 6.64 21.74 1.31
C ASN A 163 6.88 20.98 -0.02
N ASP A 164 8.02 20.31 -0.15
CA ASP A 164 8.33 19.62 -1.40
C ASP A 164 7.53 18.31 -1.48
N PRO A 165 6.80 18.03 -2.57
CA PRO A 165 5.95 16.85 -2.68
C PRO A 165 6.79 15.60 -2.98
N TRP A 166 6.67 14.58 -2.16
CA TRP A 166 7.38 13.31 -2.32
C TRP A 166 6.39 12.16 -2.47
N LEU A 167 6.66 11.26 -3.42
CA LEU A 167 5.86 10.07 -3.67
C LEU A 167 6.48 8.86 -2.98
N TYR A 168 5.80 8.37 -1.94
CA TYR A 168 6.15 7.17 -1.20
C TYR A 168 5.51 5.98 -1.89
N VAL A 169 6.34 5.04 -2.33
CA VAL A 169 5.89 3.83 -3.01
C VAL A 169 6.15 2.63 -2.11
N PHE A 170 5.07 1.95 -1.77
CA PHE A 170 5.09 0.65 -1.11
C PHE A 170 5.36 -0.42 -2.16
N ALA A 171 6.50 -1.09 -2.08
CA ALA A 171 6.91 -2.09 -3.04
C ALA A 171 7.42 -3.36 -2.37
N PHE A 172 7.50 -4.44 -3.14
CA PHE A 172 8.04 -5.71 -2.69
C PHE A 172 8.83 -6.40 -3.78
N ARG A 173 9.82 -7.19 -3.39
CA ARG A 173 10.58 -8.03 -4.33
C ARG A 173 9.76 -9.23 -4.75
N LYS A 174 9.64 -9.44 -6.06
CA LYS A 174 8.82 -10.52 -6.66
C LYS A 174 9.18 -11.91 -6.13
N CYS A 175 10.46 -12.20 -6.00
CA CYS A 175 10.93 -13.54 -5.65
C CYS A 175 10.95 -13.82 -4.15
N THR A 176 11.17 -12.80 -3.32
CA THR A 176 11.37 -12.99 -1.87
C THR A 176 10.21 -12.49 -1.02
N GLY A 177 9.27 -11.72 -1.60
CA GLY A 177 8.22 -11.04 -0.85
C GLY A 177 8.75 -9.93 0.07
N LYS A 178 10.05 -9.62 0.04
CA LYS A 178 10.64 -8.62 0.92
C LYS A 178 10.08 -7.23 0.60
N ILE A 179 9.40 -6.66 1.58
CA ILE A 179 8.85 -5.31 1.54
C ILE A 179 9.96 -4.26 1.56
N GLN A 180 9.80 -3.23 0.74
CA GLN A 180 10.67 -2.06 0.68
C GLN A 180 9.84 -0.80 0.38
N TRP A 181 10.20 0.30 1.02
CA TRP A 181 9.66 1.62 0.71
C TRP A 181 10.69 2.41 -0.09
N GLN A 182 10.25 2.89 -1.25
CA GLN A 182 11.02 3.79 -2.11
C GLN A 182 10.32 5.14 -2.16
N VAL A 183 11.09 6.21 -2.14
CA VAL A 183 10.56 7.58 -2.13
C VAL A 183 11.14 8.34 -3.31
N LEU A 184 10.26 8.85 -4.17
CA LEU A 184 10.63 9.69 -5.29
C LEU A 184 10.40 11.16 -4.90
N ASP A 185 11.47 11.94 -4.87
CA ASP A 185 11.36 13.40 -4.82
C ASP A 185 10.78 13.89 -6.15
N LEU A 186 9.58 14.47 -6.14
CA LEU A 186 8.89 14.90 -7.35
C LEU A 186 9.38 16.25 -7.88
N THR A 187 10.29 16.92 -7.17
CA THR A 187 10.94 18.17 -7.58
C THR A 187 12.22 17.87 -8.36
N HIS A 188 13.04 16.96 -7.84
CA HIS A 188 14.35 16.62 -8.42
C HIS A 188 14.36 15.30 -9.20
N PHE A 189 13.29 14.50 -9.12
CA PHE A 189 13.17 13.15 -9.68
C PHE A 189 14.27 12.19 -9.21
N LEU A 190 14.63 12.29 -7.92
CA LEU A 190 15.63 11.44 -7.29
C LEU A 190 15.00 10.48 -6.30
N TRP A 191 15.43 9.22 -6.36
CA TRP A 191 14.93 8.13 -5.53
C TRP A 191 15.73 7.98 -4.24
N HIS A 192 15.08 7.84 -3.10
CA HIS A 192 15.77 7.46 -1.87
C HIS A 192 14.93 6.49 -1.05
N THR A 193 15.54 5.95 -0.01
CA THR A 193 14.89 4.97 0.87
C THR A 193 14.62 5.55 2.24
N ILE A 194 13.57 5.02 2.87
CA ILE A 194 13.26 5.23 4.28
C ILE A 194 13.59 3.96 5.08
N PRO A 195 13.63 4.03 6.42
CA PRO A 195 13.87 2.84 7.24
C PRO A 195 12.90 1.72 6.91
N ALA A 196 13.37 0.48 7.08
CA ALA A 196 12.56 -0.70 6.84
C ALA A 196 11.32 -0.70 7.73
N MET A 197 10.18 -1.04 7.13
CA MET A 197 8.93 -1.24 7.83
C MET A 197 9.08 -2.39 8.84
N PRO A 198 8.69 -2.22 10.11
CA PRO A 198 8.88 -3.23 11.14
C PRO A 198 7.85 -4.36 11.00
N CYS A 199 8.14 -5.34 10.13
CA CYS A 199 7.39 -6.58 10.02
C CYS A 199 8.25 -7.75 10.49
N LYS A 200 7.76 -8.52 11.46
CA LYS A 200 8.44 -9.71 11.98
C LYS A 200 8.10 -10.97 11.17
N ASP A 201 6.85 -11.06 10.72
CA ASP A 201 6.34 -12.21 9.99
C ASP A 201 6.44 -12.03 8.48
N LYS A 202 6.42 -13.13 7.74
CA LYS A 202 6.25 -13.07 6.28
C LYS A 202 4.81 -12.68 5.98
N VAL A 203 4.65 -11.55 5.30
CA VAL A 203 3.36 -10.93 5.03
C VAL A 203 3.16 -10.76 3.52
N CYS A 204 1.92 -10.93 3.09
CA CYS A 204 1.43 -10.64 1.75
C CYS A 204 1.25 -9.12 1.58
N PRO A 205 2.02 -8.47 0.68
CA PRO A 205 1.96 -7.03 0.48
C PRO A 205 0.57 -6.51 0.09
N HIS A 206 -0.17 -7.28 -0.73
CA HIS A 206 -1.51 -6.92 -1.20
C HIS A 206 -2.57 -6.86 -0.09
N GLY A 207 -2.32 -7.48 1.07
CA GLY A 207 -3.23 -7.44 2.21
C GLY A 207 -3.21 -6.11 2.96
N PHE A 208 -2.16 -5.30 2.79
CA PHE A 208 -2.03 -4.00 3.43
C PHE A 208 -2.75 -2.91 2.64
N ARG A 209 -3.26 -1.93 3.37
CA ARG A 209 -3.77 -0.69 2.80
C ARG A 209 -3.08 0.51 3.43
N CYS A 210 -2.88 1.55 2.63
CA CYS A 210 -2.14 2.73 3.02
C CYS A 210 -3.06 3.96 3.00
N ALA A 211 -2.92 4.81 4.01
CA ALA A 211 -3.54 6.12 4.06
C ALA A 211 -2.49 7.13 4.52
N SER A 212 -2.61 8.38 4.09
CA SER A 212 -1.66 9.43 4.45
C SER A 212 -2.37 10.70 4.88
N ILE A 213 -1.69 11.47 5.72
CA ILE A 213 -2.03 12.85 6.04
C ILE A 213 -0.87 13.69 5.48
N PRO A 214 -0.97 14.18 4.24
CA PRO A 214 0.18 14.73 3.51
C PRO A 214 0.87 15.89 4.20
N LEU A 215 0.10 16.86 4.72
CA LEU A 215 0.61 18.07 5.38
C LEU A 215 1.26 17.77 6.74
N ASP A 216 0.82 16.71 7.42
CA ASP A 216 1.44 16.26 8.67
C ASP A 216 2.70 15.40 8.42
N GLY A 217 2.99 15.08 7.16
CA GLY A 217 4.10 14.19 6.80
C GLY A 217 3.95 12.80 7.42
N THR A 218 2.72 12.31 7.55
CA THR A 218 2.42 11.06 8.23
C THR A 218 1.77 10.05 7.29
N LEU A 219 2.29 8.83 7.32
CA LEU A 219 1.78 7.68 6.56
C LEU A 219 1.33 6.58 7.52
N PHE A 220 0.19 5.97 7.24
CA PHE A 220 -0.34 4.82 7.94
C PHE A 220 -0.40 3.61 7.01
N VAL A 221 0.03 2.46 7.52
CA VAL A 221 -0.07 1.16 6.87
C VAL A 221 -0.90 0.27 7.79
N CYS A 222 -2.05 -0.17 7.30
CA CYS A 222 -3.04 -0.89 8.09
C CYS A 222 -3.26 -2.30 7.53
N GLY A 223 -3.60 -3.23 8.41
CA GLY A 223 -3.98 -4.59 8.09
C GLY A 223 -2.81 -5.44 7.63
N GLY A 224 -2.98 -6.13 6.51
CA GLY A 224 -2.03 -7.12 6.02
C GLY A 224 -2.60 -8.54 6.07
N MET A 225 -1.84 -9.48 5.54
CA MET A 225 -2.16 -10.90 5.58
C MET A 225 -0.86 -11.68 5.77
N VAL A 226 -0.83 -12.67 6.65
CA VAL A 226 0.34 -13.54 6.84
C VAL A 226 0.41 -14.56 5.70
N SER A 227 1.56 -14.68 5.04
CA SER A 227 1.68 -15.44 3.78
C SER A 227 1.48 -16.95 3.92
N ASP A 228 1.81 -17.52 5.08
CA ASP A 228 1.88 -18.97 5.24
C ASP A 228 0.53 -19.57 5.67
N VAL A 229 -0.38 -18.73 6.19
CA VAL A 229 -1.66 -19.14 6.78
C VAL A 229 -2.86 -18.34 6.25
N ASP A 230 -2.64 -17.42 5.31
CA ASP A 230 -3.64 -16.51 4.74
C ASP A 230 -4.51 -15.80 5.80
N CYS A 231 -3.91 -15.48 6.94
CA CYS A 231 -4.59 -14.88 8.08
C CYS A 231 -4.47 -13.35 8.03
N PRO A 232 -5.59 -12.60 7.96
CA PRO A 232 -5.61 -11.15 8.05
C PRO A 232 -5.04 -10.62 9.37
N LEU A 233 -4.50 -9.40 9.33
CA LEU A 233 -3.90 -8.72 10.47
C LEU A 233 -4.72 -7.51 10.91
N ASP A 234 -4.62 -7.16 12.18
CA ASP A 234 -5.13 -5.92 12.79
C ASP A 234 -4.01 -4.87 12.96
N LEU A 235 -2.84 -5.11 12.36
CA LEU A 235 -1.63 -4.33 12.53
C LEU A 235 -1.79 -2.91 11.96
N VAL A 236 -1.30 -1.93 12.71
CA VAL A 236 -1.24 -0.54 12.29
C VAL A 236 0.17 0.00 12.51
N LEU A 237 0.80 0.45 11.44
CA LEU A 237 2.11 1.08 11.46
C LEU A 237 2.00 2.53 11.01
N LYS A 238 2.62 3.43 11.76
CA LYS A 238 2.73 4.85 11.43
C LYS A 238 4.17 5.20 11.10
N TYR A 239 4.40 5.79 9.94
CA TYR A 239 5.66 6.43 9.58
C TYR A 239 5.53 7.95 9.75
N GLU A 240 6.43 8.53 10.53
CA GLU A 240 6.56 9.97 10.68
C GLU A 240 7.76 10.44 9.86
N MET A 241 7.49 11.25 8.83
CA MET A 241 8.54 11.78 7.95
C MET A 241 9.53 12.67 8.72
N GLN A 242 9.00 13.54 9.58
CA GLN A 242 9.80 14.47 10.38
C GLN A 242 10.80 13.76 11.28
N LYS A 243 10.47 12.58 11.81
CA LYS A 243 11.39 11.77 12.64
C LYS A 243 12.13 10.71 11.83
N ASN A 244 11.77 10.54 10.56
CA ASN A 244 12.18 9.44 9.69
C ASN A 244 12.12 8.10 10.45
N ARG A 245 10.96 7.78 11.04
CA ARG A 245 10.83 6.62 11.93
C ARG A 245 9.45 5.97 11.83
N TRP A 246 9.44 4.64 11.95
CA TRP A 246 8.23 3.84 12.11
C TRP A 246 7.86 3.66 13.58
N THR A 247 6.56 3.65 13.85
CA THR A 247 5.97 3.38 15.16
C THR A 247 4.84 2.38 15.00
N VAL A 248 4.78 1.40 15.90
CA VAL A 248 3.65 0.47 15.98
C VAL A 248 2.55 1.18 16.77
N MET A 249 1.36 1.28 16.18
CA MET A 249 0.22 1.96 16.77
C MET A 249 -0.73 0.94 17.42
N ASN A 250 -1.80 1.45 18.04
CA ASN A 250 -2.88 0.62 18.52
C ASN A 250 -3.54 -0.12 17.34
N GLN A 251 -3.82 -1.40 17.57
CA GLN A 251 -4.38 -2.33 16.58
C GLN A 251 -5.83 -1.95 16.23
N MET A 252 -6.26 -2.30 15.02
CA MET A 252 -7.67 -2.23 14.60
C MET A 252 -8.52 -3.14 15.50
N ILE A 253 -9.82 -2.85 15.61
CA ILE A 253 -10.76 -3.67 16.39
C ILE A 253 -10.95 -5.03 15.72
N ALA A 254 -11.08 -5.05 14.40
CA ALA A 254 -11.08 -6.28 13.61
C ALA A 254 -9.83 -6.38 12.71
N ALA A 255 -9.30 -7.59 12.58
CA ALA A 255 -8.26 -7.91 11.61
C ALA A 255 -8.86 -7.96 10.19
N ARG A 256 -8.18 -7.33 9.22
CA ARG A 256 -8.71 -7.11 7.87
C ARG A 256 -7.64 -7.21 6.79
N SER A 257 -8.00 -7.79 5.65
CA SER A 257 -7.24 -7.75 4.39
C SER A 257 -8.18 -7.38 3.24
N PHE A 258 -7.66 -6.85 2.12
CA PHE A 258 -8.49 -6.43 0.97
C PHE A 258 -9.65 -5.48 1.33
N PHE A 259 -9.41 -4.57 2.28
CA PHE A 259 -10.39 -3.58 2.74
C PHE A 259 -10.16 -2.21 2.07
N ALA A 260 -11.07 -1.27 2.28
CA ALA A 260 -10.89 0.11 1.87
C ALA A 260 -10.20 0.91 2.97
N SER A 261 -9.30 1.83 2.62
CA SER A 261 -8.71 2.77 3.60
C SER A 261 -8.61 4.18 3.03
N ALA A 262 -8.90 5.19 3.84
CA ALA A 262 -8.66 6.58 3.45
C ALA A 262 -8.49 7.51 4.65
N ALA A 263 -7.90 8.68 4.40
CA ALA A 263 -7.84 9.78 5.37
C ALA A 263 -8.90 10.83 5.05
N ILE A 264 -9.73 11.20 6.03
CA ILE A 264 -10.74 12.26 5.90
C ILE A 264 -10.66 13.14 7.14
N ASN A 265 -10.42 14.43 6.96
CA ASN A 265 -10.32 15.43 8.03
C ASN A 265 -9.35 15.00 9.17
N GLY A 266 -8.20 14.43 8.81
CA GLY A 266 -7.18 13.99 9.76
C GLY A 266 -7.46 12.65 10.45
N MET A 267 -8.61 12.01 10.18
CA MET A 267 -8.98 10.70 10.72
C MET A 267 -8.75 9.62 9.66
N ILE A 268 -8.38 8.41 10.08
CA ILE A 268 -8.16 7.27 9.17
C ILE A 268 -9.36 6.33 9.23
N TYR A 269 -10.00 6.08 8.10
CA TYR A 269 -11.16 5.19 7.99
C TYR A 269 -10.73 3.89 7.33
N VAL A 270 -11.26 2.78 7.83
CA VAL A 270 -11.13 1.45 7.23
C VAL A 270 -12.51 0.78 7.13
N ALA A 271 -12.80 0.11 6.02
CA ALA A 271 -14.12 -0.49 5.79
C ALA A 271 -14.05 -1.79 4.99
N GLY A 272 -14.84 -2.78 5.42
CA GLY A 272 -14.96 -4.08 4.74
C GLY A 272 -13.71 -4.95 4.84
N GLY A 273 -13.47 -5.74 3.78
CA GLY A 273 -12.38 -6.70 3.65
C GLY A 273 -12.69 -8.08 4.19
N ASN A 274 -11.66 -8.92 4.28
CA ASN A 274 -11.76 -10.30 4.77
C ASN A 274 -11.22 -10.39 6.20
N SER A 275 -11.95 -11.11 7.05
CA SER A 275 -11.60 -11.40 8.45
C SER A 275 -10.83 -12.72 8.60
N THR A 276 -10.36 -12.99 9.81
CA THR A 276 -9.68 -14.24 10.20
C THR A 276 -10.50 -15.50 9.94
N ASP A 277 -11.83 -15.39 9.97
CA ASP A 277 -12.74 -16.51 9.76
C ASP A 277 -13.05 -16.73 8.26
N LEU A 278 -12.30 -16.09 7.36
CA LEU A 278 -12.49 -16.08 5.90
C LEU A 278 -13.84 -15.51 5.45
N PHE A 279 -14.56 -14.84 6.34
CA PHE A 279 -15.78 -14.12 5.99
C PHE A 279 -15.47 -12.68 5.61
N GLU A 280 -16.13 -12.22 4.55
CA GLU A 280 -16.20 -10.81 4.19
C GLU A 280 -16.89 -10.02 5.32
N LEU A 281 -16.31 -8.87 5.65
CA LEU A 281 -16.78 -7.96 6.68
C LEU A 281 -17.70 -6.90 6.08
N ASP A 282 -18.72 -6.53 6.84
CA ASP A 282 -19.56 -5.34 6.65
C ASP A 282 -19.17 -4.20 7.60
N SER A 283 -18.42 -4.50 8.65
CA SER A 283 -18.00 -3.53 9.66
C SER A 283 -17.01 -2.50 9.11
N ALA A 284 -17.00 -1.32 9.74
CA ALA A 284 -16.08 -0.24 9.43
C ALA A 284 -15.63 0.46 10.72
N GLU A 285 -14.45 1.05 10.69
CA GLU A 285 -13.81 1.64 11.86
C GLU A 285 -13.08 2.93 11.49
N VAL A 286 -12.95 3.82 12.48
CA VAL A 286 -12.21 5.07 12.36
C VAL A 286 -11.14 5.15 13.43
N PHE A 287 -9.95 5.60 13.05
CA PHE A 287 -8.83 5.89 13.94
C PHE A 287 -8.66 7.39 14.07
N ASP A 288 -8.55 7.85 15.32
CA ASP A 288 -8.16 9.21 15.68
C ASP A 288 -6.65 9.23 15.97
N PRO A 289 -5.79 9.80 15.09
CA PRO A 289 -4.35 9.83 15.33
C PRO A 289 -3.93 10.66 16.55
N VAL A 290 -4.79 11.57 17.03
CA VAL A 290 -4.52 12.43 18.18
C VAL A 290 -4.83 11.69 19.48
N LYS A 291 -5.98 11.01 19.54
CA LYS A 291 -6.36 10.19 20.71
C LYS A 291 -5.68 8.82 20.72
N GLY A 292 -5.25 8.35 19.56
CA GLY A 292 -4.62 7.05 19.37
C GLY A 292 -5.58 5.88 19.53
N ASN A 293 -6.89 6.05 19.35
CA ASN A 293 -7.86 4.96 19.50
C ASN A 293 -8.67 4.70 18.23
N TRP A 294 -9.03 3.44 18.04
CA TRP A 294 -9.99 2.99 17.03
C TRP A 294 -11.40 2.99 17.63
N GLN A 295 -12.39 3.33 16.81
CA GLN A 295 -13.81 3.32 17.16
C GLN A 295 -14.59 2.69 16.02
N SER A 296 -15.57 1.84 16.36
CA SER A 296 -16.52 1.34 15.37
C SER A 296 -17.41 2.48 14.89
N ILE A 297 -17.67 2.51 13.59
CA ILE A 297 -18.67 3.39 12.97
C ILE A 297 -19.82 2.54 12.45
N ALA A 298 -20.81 3.16 11.79
CA ALA A 298 -21.90 2.44 11.17
C ALA A 298 -21.39 1.30 10.27
N SER A 299 -22.07 0.15 10.32
CA SER A 299 -21.81 -0.96 9.39
C SER A 299 -22.27 -0.58 7.99
N MET A 300 -21.55 -1.06 6.97
CA MET A 300 -21.95 -0.97 5.56
C MET A 300 -23.27 -1.71 5.29
N GLY A 301 -23.67 -2.64 6.18
CA GLY A 301 -24.85 -3.48 6.02
C GLY A 301 -24.76 -4.50 4.88
N THR A 302 -23.60 -4.58 4.22
CA THR A 302 -23.31 -5.49 3.11
C THR A 302 -21.86 -5.93 3.23
N ASN A 303 -21.62 -7.25 3.28
CA ASN A 303 -20.26 -7.79 3.33
C ASN A 303 -19.54 -7.53 1.99
N MET A 304 -18.34 -6.97 2.04
CA MET A 304 -17.64 -6.52 0.83
C MET A 304 -16.11 -6.51 0.98
N ALA A 305 -15.43 -7.27 0.12
CA ALA A 305 -14.01 -7.08 -0.17
C ALA A 305 -13.82 -5.92 -1.16
N SER A 306 -12.96 -4.95 -0.81
CA SER A 306 -12.76 -3.72 -1.57
C SER A 306 -11.74 -3.91 -2.69
N TYR A 307 -12.16 -3.55 -3.90
CA TYR A 307 -11.28 -3.40 -5.05
C TYR A 307 -10.46 -2.12 -4.93
N ASP A 308 -11.17 -0.99 -4.82
CA ASP A 308 -10.62 0.35 -4.77
C ASP A 308 -11.46 1.25 -3.84
N ALA A 309 -10.88 2.37 -3.43
CA ALA A 309 -11.53 3.36 -2.59
C ALA A 309 -11.03 4.77 -2.89
N ALA A 310 -11.93 5.75 -2.78
CA ALA A 310 -11.60 7.15 -2.98
C ALA A 310 -12.33 8.04 -1.98
N VAL A 311 -11.78 9.24 -1.74
CA VAL A 311 -12.44 10.29 -0.95
C VAL A 311 -12.90 11.38 -1.88
N LEU A 312 -14.22 11.57 -1.97
CA LEU A 312 -14.84 12.61 -2.80
C LEU A 312 -15.81 13.40 -1.93
N ASP A 313 -15.71 14.73 -1.94
CA ASP A 313 -16.56 15.64 -1.15
C ASP A 313 -16.65 15.28 0.34
N GLY A 314 -15.53 14.79 0.91
CA GLY A 314 -15.43 14.39 2.31
C GLY A 314 -16.13 13.07 2.65
N LYS A 315 -16.57 12.32 1.64
CA LYS A 315 -17.18 10.98 1.78
C LYS A 315 -16.22 9.90 1.33
N LEU A 316 -16.28 8.74 1.97
CA LEU A 316 -15.52 7.55 1.56
C LEU A 316 -16.36 6.73 0.58
N LEU A 317 -15.87 6.58 -0.64
CA LEU A 317 -16.46 5.73 -1.67
C LEU A 317 -15.69 4.41 -1.69
N VAL A 318 -16.41 3.30 -1.62
CA VAL A 318 -15.84 1.95 -1.65
C VAL A 318 -16.50 1.12 -2.74
N THR A 319 -15.71 0.54 -3.62
CA THR A 319 -16.19 -0.40 -4.64
C THR A 319 -15.75 -1.82 -4.35
N GLU A 320 -16.64 -2.76 -4.64
CA GLU A 320 -16.34 -4.18 -4.64
C GLU A 320 -15.64 -4.58 -5.94
N GLY A 321 -14.80 -5.61 -5.87
CA GLY A 321 -14.37 -6.34 -7.06
C GLY A 321 -12.95 -6.91 -6.97
N TRP A 322 -12.64 -7.78 -7.91
CA TRP A 322 -11.31 -8.41 -8.02
C TRP A 322 -10.69 -8.19 -9.40
N LEU A 323 -11.50 -8.17 -10.47
CA LEU A 323 -11.03 -8.00 -11.85
C LEU A 323 -12.17 -7.45 -12.74
N TRP A 324 -11.84 -6.47 -13.60
CA TRP A 324 -12.71 -6.01 -14.69
C TRP A 324 -12.39 -6.81 -15.99
N PRO A 325 -13.36 -7.13 -16.88
CA PRO A 325 -14.79 -6.83 -16.79
C PRO A 325 -15.47 -7.61 -15.69
N PHE A 326 -16.30 -6.93 -14.91
CA PHE A 326 -17.08 -7.59 -13.88
C PHE A 326 -18.11 -8.52 -14.55
N TYR A 327 -18.20 -9.76 -14.08
CA TYR A 327 -19.24 -10.70 -14.55
C TYR A 327 -20.64 -10.25 -14.13
N VAL A 328 -20.73 -9.45 -13.06
CA VAL A 328 -21.95 -8.87 -12.49
C VAL A 328 -21.69 -7.42 -12.14
N SER A 329 -22.73 -6.58 -12.10
CA SER A 329 -22.60 -5.19 -11.64
C SER A 329 -21.97 -5.17 -10.25
N PRO A 330 -20.85 -4.46 -10.03
CA PRO A 330 -20.16 -4.45 -8.75
C PRO A 330 -21.04 -3.75 -7.71
N ARG A 331 -20.95 -4.17 -6.44
CA ARG A 331 -21.53 -3.39 -5.33
C ARG A 331 -20.63 -2.20 -5.05
N GLY A 332 -21.23 -1.15 -4.50
CA GLY A 332 -20.50 0.02 -4.03
C GLY A 332 -21.25 0.71 -2.90
N GLN A 333 -20.51 1.24 -1.95
CA GLN A 333 -21.03 1.91 -0.76
C GLN A 333 -20.36 3.29 -0.61
N VAL A 334 -21.11 4.26 -0.11
CA VAL A 334 -20.65 5.62 0.16
C VAL A 334 -20.91 5.95 1.62
N TYR A 335 -19.86 6.24 2.37
CA TYR A 335 -19.95 6.64 3.77
C TYR A 335 -19.86 8.15 3.93
N ASP A 336 -20.79 8.72 4.69
CA ASP A 336 -20.77 10.12 5.10
C ASP A 336 -20.38 10.25 6.59
N PRO A 337 -19.15 10.70 6.90
CA PRO A 337 -18.68 10.88 8.27
C PRO A 337 -19.50 11.88 9.10
N ARG A 338 -20.24 12.81 8.48
CA ARG A 338 -21.06 13.79 9.22
C ARG A 338 -22.32 13.17 9.79
N THR A 339 -22.84 12.14 9.14
CA THR A 339 -24.10 11.49 9.53
C THR A 339 -23.89 10.10 10.10
N ASP A 340 -22.67 9.55 10.01
CA ASP A 340 -22.32 8.17 10.37
C ASP A 340 -23.26 7.17 9.68
N ARG A 341 -23.35 7.28 8.34
CA ARG A 341 -24.25 6.47 7.52
C ARG A 341 -23.58 6.03 6.22
N TRP A 342 -23.96 4.83 5.80
CA TRP A 342 -23.64 4.27 4.51
C TRP A 342 -24.85 4.34 3.57
N GLU A 343 -24.59 4.66 2.31
CA GLU A 343 -25.58 4.70 1.24
C GLU A 343 -25.07 3.89 0.04
N ASN A 344 -26.00 3.28 -0.71
CA ASN A 344 -25.64 2.59 -1.93
C ASN A 344 -25.05 3.57 -2.95
N MET A 345 -23.91 3.19 -3.54
CA MET A 345 -23.27 3.96 -4.58
C MET A 345 -24.11 3.99 -5.85
N ALA A 346 -24.12 5.13 -6.54
CA ALA A 346 -24.80 5.30 -7.82
C ALA A 346 -24.38 4.24 -8.86
N VAL A 347 -25.31 3.91 -9.78
CA VAL A 347 -25.15 2.76 -10.69
C VAL A 347 -24.05 3.03 -11.70
N GLY A 348 -24.09 4.17 -12.38
CA GLY A 348 -23.07 4.52 -13.36
C GLY A 348 -21.70 4.74 -12.74
N LEU A 349 -21.65 5.29 -11.52
CA LEU A 349 -20.42 5.42 -10.75
C LEU A 349 -19.73 4.06 -10.55
N ARG A 350 -20.42 3.08 -9.94
CA ARG A 350 -19.81 1.79 -9.63
C ARG A 350 -19.54 0.93 -10.87
N GLU A 351 -20.41 0.97 -11.89
CA GLU A 351 -20.23 0.18 -13.11
C GLU A 351 -19.09 0.70 -14.00
N GLY A 352 -18.88 2.02 -14.03
CA GLY A 352 -17.82 2.64 -14.82
C GLY A 352 -16.49 2.84 -14.09
N TRP A 353 -16.38 2.43 -12.82
CA TRP A 353 -15.13 2.45 -12.05
C TRP A 353 -14.20 1.30 -12.50
N THR A 354 -13.62 1.44 -13.70
CA THR A 354 -12.93 0.35 -14.41
C THR A 354 -11.41 0.32 -14.20
N GLY A 355 -10.92 0.73 -13.03
CA GLY A 355 -9.49 0.74 -12.73
C GLY A 355 -9.14 1.58 -11.50
N SER A 356 -7.86 1.89 -11.35
CA SER A 356 -7.33 2.64 -10.20
C SER A 356 -7.80 4.09 -10.23
N SER A 357 -8.40 4.52 -9.12
CA SER A 357 -8.97 5.86 -8.99
C SER A 357 -8.02 6.88 -8.36
N VAL A 358 -8.34 8.15 -8.60
CA VAL A 358 -7.72 9.29 -7.95
C VAL A 358 -8.64 10.51 -8.02
N VAL A 359 -8.57 11.40 -7.04
CA VAL A 359 -9.38 12.62 -7.02
C VAL A 359 -8.51 13.84 -7.30
N VAL A 360 -8.91 14.63 -8.29
CA VAL A 360 -8.24 15.87 -8.71
C VAL A 360 -9.31 16.92 -8.98
N TYR A 361 -9.10 18.16 -8.54
CA TYR A 361 -10.10 19.25 -8.68
C TYR A 361 -11.50 18.92 -8.14
N GLY A 362 -11.61 18.06 -7.12
CA GLY A 362 -12.90 17.59 -6.59
C GLY A 362 -13.69 16.72 -7.58
N ARG A 363 -13.00 16.07 -8.53
CA ARG A 363 -13.59 15.12 -9.47
C ARG A 363 -12.86 13.80 -9.38
N LEU A 364 -13.60 12.71 -9.48
CA LEU A 364 -13.05 11.35 -9.48
C LEU A 364 -12.58 11.00 -10.88
N PHE A 365 -11.33 10.59 -10.99
CA PHE A 365 -10.71 10.07 -12.20
C PHE A 365 -10.37 8.60 -12.03
N VAL A 366 -10.35 7.85 -13.13
CA VAL A 366 -9.85 6.47 -13.16
C VAL A 366 -8.90 6.28 -14.34
N VAL A 367 -7.81 5.54 -14.10
CA VAL A 367 -6.95 5.01 -15.16
C VAL A 367 -7.53 3.66 -15.59
N SER A 368 -8.19 3.61 -16.75
CA SER A 368 -8.95 2.42 -17.19
C SER A 368 -8.03 1.27 -17.61
N GLU A 369 -8.14 0.09 -16.98
CA GLU A 369 -7.25 -1.04 -17.28
C GLU A 369 -7.44 -1.66 -18.69
N LEU A 370 -8.60 -1.50 -19.34
CA LEU A 370 -8.90 -2.14 -20.63
C LEU A 370 -9.19 -1.17 -21.79
N GLU A 371 -9.49 0.11 -21.53
CA GLU A 371 -9.68 1.12 -22.59
C GLU A 371 -8.34 1.76 -23.03
N ARG A 372 -7.33 0.93 -23.31
CA ARG A 372 -5.97 1.36 -23.66
C ARG A 372 -5.34 2.28 -22.60
N MET A 373 -5.64 2.11 -21.31
CA MET A 373 -5.08 2.94 -20.23
C MET A 373 -5.37 4.44 -20.39
N LYS A 374 -6.55 4.77 -20.94
CA LYS A 374 -7.04 6.15 -20.98
C LYS A 374 -7.60 6.57 -19.63
N LEU A 375 -7.51 7.87 -19.36
CA LEU A 375 -8.08 8.47 -18.17
C LEU A 375 -9.55 8.85 -18.43
N LYS A 376 -10.41 8.53 -17.46
CA LYS A 376 -11.84 8.89 -17.47
C LYS A 376 -12.13 9.74 -16.24
N VAL A 377 -13.09 10.64 -16.35
CA VAL A 377 -13.60 11.48 -15.26
C VAL A 377 -15.08 11.17 -15.03
N TYR A 378 -15.49 11.10 -13.78
CA TYR A 378 -16.88 10.89 -13.41
C TYR A 378 -17.67 12.20 -13.41
N ASP A 379 -18.79 12.20 -14.13
CA ASP A 379 -19.79 13.25 -14.12
C ASP A 379 -20.93 12.88 -13.15
N MET A 380 -20.96 13.54 -12.00
CA MET A 380 -21.96 13.30 -10.95
C MET A 380 -23.37 13.71 -11.37
N ASP A 381 -23.50 14.69 -12.29
CA ASP A 381 -24.82 15.21 -12.69
C ASP A 381 -25.57 14.20 -13.58
N ASN A 382 -24.81 13.44 -14.37
CA ASN A 382 -25.34 12.47 -15.34
C ASN A 382 -25.13 11.01 -14.90
N ASP A 383 -24.53 10.76 -13.73
CA ASP A 383 -24.08 9.44 -13.27
C ASP A 383 -23.35 8.65 -14.37
N SER A 384 -22.33 9.26 -14.98
CA SER A 384 -21.65 8.68 -16.14
C SER A 384 -20.15 9.01 -16.16
N TRP A 385 -19.39 8.26 -16.96
CA TRP A 385 -17.95 8.46 -17.09
C TRP A 385 -17.60 8.98 -18.49
N GLU A 386 -16.79 10.02 -18.54
CA GLU A 386 -16.31 10.62 -19.78
C GLU A 386 -14.81 10.41 -19.94
N THR A 387 -14.37 9.98 -21.11
CA THR A 387 -12.94 9.87 -21.43
C THR A 387 -12.38 11.26 -21.69
N ILE A 388 -11.31 11.63 -20.98
CA ILE A 388 -10.71 12.95 -21.12
C ILE A 388 -9.80 13.04 -22.35
N GLU A 389 -9.52 14.26 -22.79
CA GLU A 389 -8.66 14.50 -23.95
C GLU A 389 -7.18 14.23 -23.61
N GLY A 390 -6.45 13.59 -24.53
CA GLY A 390 -5.02 13.36 -24.39
C GLY A 390 -4.57 11.94 -24.74
N PRO A 391 -3.26 11.70 -24.74
CA PRO A 391 -2.70 10.38 -24.98
C PRO A 391 -3.03 9.40 -23.84
N PRO A 392 -3.11 8.10 -24.12
CA PRO A 392 -3.19 7.07 -23.09
C PRO A 392 -1.93 7.07 -22.21
N LEU A 393 -2.00 6.34 -21.09
CA LEU A 393 -0.84 6.09 -20.24
C LEU A 393 0.33 5.53 -21.08
N PRO A 394 1.56 6.03 -20.89
CA PRO A 394 2.73 5.55 -21.63
C PRO A 394 2.96 4.04 -21.47
N GLU A 395 3.32 3.35 -22.56
CA GLU A 395 3.45 1.89 -22.62
C GLU A 395 4.50 1.35 -21.63
N GLN A 396 5.53 2.16 -21.31
CA GLN A 396 6.58 1.83 -20.34
C GLN A 396 6.03 1.50 -18.95
N ILE A 397 4.88 2.08 -18.56
CA ILE A 397 4.25 1.83 -17.26
C ILE A 397 3.65 0.42 -17.19
N CYS A 398 3.26 -0.15 -18.34
CA CYS A 398 2.60 -1.44 -18.55
C CYS A 398 1.21 -1.58 -17.88
N LYS A 399 1.14 -1.39 -16.56
CA LYS A 399 -0.09 -1.48 -15.74
C LYS A 399 -0.03 -0.46 -14.60
N PRO A 400 -1.13 0.27 -14.30
CA PRO A 400 -1.23 1.13 -13.12
C PRO A 400 -1.38 0.31 -11.84
N PHE A 401 -0.29 0.06 -11.11
CA PHE A 401 -0.34 -0.66 -9.84
C PHE A 401 -0.77 0.23 -8.68
N ALA A 402 -0.39 1.50 -8.72
CA ALA A 402 -0.77 2.49 -7.73
C ALA A 402 -0.95 3.84 -8.40
N VAL A 403 -1.97 4.58 -7.98
CA VAL A 403 -2.27 5.93 -8.48
C VAL A 403 -2.42 6.86 -7.29
N ASN A 404 -1.83 8.05 -7.38
CA ASN A 404 -1.99 9.11 -6.41
C ASN A 404 -2.00 10.47 -7.12
N ALA A 405 -2.31 11.56 -6.42
CA ALA A 405 -2.29 12.90 -7.00
C ALA A 405 -1.78 13.95 -6.02
N CYS A 406 -1.23 15.02 -6.58
CA CYS A 406 -0.89 16.25 -5.88
C CYS A 406 -1.27 17.42 -6.78
N ASP A 407 -2.04 18.36 -6.26
CA ASP A 407 -2.53 19.54 -6.98
C ASP A 407 -3.26 19.19 -8.29
N CYS A 408 -2.60 19.44 -9.43
CA CYS A 408 -3.09 19.18 -10.78
C CYS A 408 -2.38 18.00 -11.45
N LYS A 409 -1.54 17.27 -10.71
CA LYS A 409 -0.74 16.17 -11.23
C LYS A 409 -1.25 14.84 -10.69
N ILE A 410 -1.32 13.85 -11.57
CA ILE A 410 -1.57 12.45 -11.24
C ILE A 410 -0.25 11.70 -11.39
N TYR A 411 0.04 10.80 -10.46
CA TYR A 411 1.21 9.94 -10.44
C TYR A 411 0.76 8.50 -10.56
N VAL A 412 1.12 7.84 -11.65
CA VAL A 412 0.82 6.43 -11.89
C VAL A 412 2.11 5.64 -11.77
N VAL A 413 2.17 4.74 -10.79
CA VAL A 413 3.32 3.87 -10.58
C VAL A 413 3.07 2.53 -11.26
N GLY A 414 3.97 2.20 -12.18
CA GLY A 414 3.94 0.98 -12.97
C GLY A 414 4.91 -0.08 -12.49
N ARG A 415 5.01 -1.12 -13.30
CA ARG A 415 5.96 -2.22 -13.08
C ARG A 415 7.39 -1.66 -12.93
N ASN A 416 8.22 -2.29 -12.10
CA ASN A 416 9.61 -1.89 -11.87
C ASN A 416 9.79 -0.46 -11.35
N LEU A 417 8.72 0.17 -10.83
CA LEU A 417 8.71 1.55 -10.33
C LEU A 417 8.88 2.64 -11.39
N HIS A 418 8.56 2.37 -12.67
CA HIS A 418 8.36 3.47 -13.63
C HIS A 418 7.20 4.35 -13.15
N VAL A 419 7.37 5.66 -13.19
CA VAL A 419 6.33 6.61 -12.77
C VAL A 419 5.92 7.47 -13.95
N ALA A 420 4.64 7.45 -14.31
CA ALA A 420 4.06 8.43 -15.22
C ALA A 420 3.47 9.59 -14.43
N VAL A 421 3.91 10.81 -14.75
CA VAL A 421 3.42 12.06 -14.21
C VAL A 421 2.47 12.66 -15.24
N GLY A 422 1.17 12.64 -14.94
CA GLY A 422 0.11 13.21 -15.77
C GLY A 422 -0.26 14.61 -15.30
N HIS A 423 -0.09 15.64 -16.12
CA HIS A 423 -0.57 16.98 -15.81
C HIS A 423 -2.00 17.18 -16.31
N ILE A 424 -2.93 17.42 -15.39
CA ILE A 424 -4.35 17.62 -15.70
C ILE A 424 -4.65 19.10 -15.89
N THR A 425 -4.99 19.44 -17.13
CA THR A 425 -5.43 20.78 -17.51
C THR A 425 -6.95 20.85 -17.44
N LYS A 426 -7.47 21.84 -16.71
CA LYS A 426 -8.90 22.12 -16.62
C LYS A 426 -9.27 23.22 -17.62
N LEU A 427 -10.13 22.89 -18.57
CA LEU A 427 -10.57 23.77 -19.64
C LEU A 427 -12.03 24.18 -19.40
N LYS A 428 -12.35 25.45 -19.65
CA LYS A 428 -13.70 25.98 -19.50
C LYS A 428 -14.41 25.91 -20.85
N GLN A 429 -15.49 25.13 -20.94
CA GLN A 429 -16.34 25.15 -22.12
C GLN A 429 -17.46 26.17 -21.92
N ASN A 430 -17.60 27.10 -22.86
CA ASN A 430 -18.78 27.95 -22.96
C ASN A 430 -19.81 27.20 -23.83
N THR A 431 -20.70 26.43 -23.21
CA THR A 431 -21.86 25.86 -23.90
C THR A 431 -23.12 26.66 -23.58
N THR A 432 -24.09 26.63 -24.49
CA THR A 432 -25.38 27.33 -24.40
C THR A 432 -26.27 26.86 -23.23
N CYS A 433 -25.93 25.73 -22.60
CA CYS A 433 -26.74 25.08 -21.55
C CYS A 433 -26.11 25.13 -20.13
N GLY A 434 -24.98 25.83 -19.94
CA GLY A 434 -24.33 25.97 -18.64
C GLY A 434 -22.81 25.93 -18.70
N LYS A 435 -22.16 26.14 -17.54
CA LYS A 435 -20.69 26.07 -17.43
C LYS A 435 -20.26 24.62 -17.26
N ARG A 436 -19.79 23.96 -18.32
CA ARG A 436 -19.19 22.61 -18.24
C ARG A 436 -17.67 22.71 -18.26
N TRP A 437 -17.00 21.94 -17.41
CA TRP A 437 -15.54 21.84 -17.40
C TRP A 437 -15.13 20.61 -18.20
N SER A 438 -14.19 20.76 -19.11
CA SER A 438 -13.50 19.63 -19.74
C SER A 438 -12.09 19.51 -19.18
N PHE A 439 -11.53 18.31 -19.30
CA PHE A 439 -10.19 17.99 -18.80
C PHE A 439 -9.34 17.41 -19.91
N SER A 440 -8.04 17.67 -19.84
CA SER A 440 -7.05 17.01 -20.68
C SER A 440 -5.81 16.61 -19.89
N VAL A 441 -5.06 15.63 -20.39
CA VAL A 441 -3.84 15.11 -19.76
C VAL A 441 -2.65 15.15 -20.70
N THR A 442 -1.49 15.50 -20.15
CA THR A 442 -0.18 15.28 -20.78
C THR A 442 0.71 14.44 -19.86
N TRP A 443 1.45 13.48 -20.44
CA TRP A 443 2.26 12.54 -19.66
C TRP A 443 3.76 12.82 -19.80
N HIS A 444 4.47 12.68 -18.68
CA HIS A 444 5.93 12.62 -18.60
C HIS A 444 6.33 11.36 -17.83
N VAL A 445 7.27 10.57 -18.34
CA VAL A 445 7.75 9.34 -17.68
C VAL A 445 9.02 9.62 -16.91
N VAL A 446 9.10 9.12 -15.69
CA VAL A 446 10.28 9.12 -14.84
C VAL A 446 10.79 7.68 -14.74
N ASP A 447 11.99 7.46 -15.26
CA ASP A 447 12.60 6.14 -15.26
C ASP A 447 13.23 5.81 -13.89
N PRO A 448 13.03 4.58 -13.40
CA PRO A 448 13.63 4.10 -12.18
C PRO A 448 15.09 3.66 -12.44
N PRO A 449 15.95 3.71 -11.41
CA PRO A 449 17.23 3.01 -11.43
C PRO A 449 17.09 1.50 -11.71
N ASP A 450 18.05 0.90 -12.43
CA ASP A 450 18.04 -0.52 -12.83
C ASP A 450 17.89 -1.52 -11.66
N ILE A 451 18.34 -1.10 -10.48
CA ILE A 451 18.24 -1.87 -9.22
C ILE A 451 16.79 -2.14 -8.78
N PHE A 452 15.80 -1.48 -9.36
CA PHE A 452 14.38 -1.64 -9.04
C PHE A 452 13.63 -2.61 -9.97
N SER A 453 14.32 -3.21 -10.95
CA SER A 453 13.74 -4.16 -11.91
C SER A 453 13.03 -5.37 -11.26
N ASP A 454 13.43 -5.76 -10.05
CA ASP A 454 12.82 -6.87 -9.29
C ASP A 454 11.68 -6.44 -8.35
N LEU A 455 11.41 -5.14 -8.24
CA LEU A 455 10.36 -4.58 -7.39
C LEU A 455 9.01 -4.55 -8.10
N THR A 456 7.96 -4.78 -7.33
CA THR A 456 6.56 -4.60 -7.72
C THR A 456 5.93 -3.62 -6.74
N PRO A 457 5.38 -2.49 -7.22
CA PRO A 457 4.61 -1.59 -6.37
C PRO A 457 3.26 -2.22 -5.98
N SER A 458 2.76 -1.86 -4.81
CA SER A 458 1.45 -2.27 -4.29
C SER A 458 0.57 -1.08 -3.89
N SER A 459 1.16 0.04 -3.48
CA SER A 459 0.45 1.26 -3.11
C SER A 459 1.39 2.45 -3.22
N SER A 460 0.83 3.65 -3.32
CA SER A 460 1.59 4.90 -3.29
C SER A 460 0.85 5.98 -2.52
N GLN A 461 1.59 6.84 -1.84
CA GLN A 461 1.07 7.96 -1.03
C GLN A 461 1.96 9.19 -1.25
N VAL A 462 1.36 10.38 -1.32
CA VAL A 462 2.11 11.63 -1.40
C VAL A 462 2.19 12.26 -0.01
N LEU A 463 3.39 12.64 0.42
CA LEU A 463 3.63 13.44 1.62
C LEU A 463 4.47 14.68 1.27
N PHE A 464 4.38 15.73 2.09
CA PHE A 464 5.21 16.92 1.94
C PHE A 464 6.41 16.88 2.89
N ALA A 465 7.60 17.21 2.37
CA ALA A 465 8.89 17.13 3.04
C ALA A 465 9.54 18.50 3.29
#